data_AF-A0A4Q3BGN4-F1
#
_entry.id   AF-A0A4Q3BGN4-F1
#
_cell.length_a   1.000
_cell.length_b   1.000
_cell.length_c   1.000
_cell.angle_alpha   90.00
_cell.angle_beta   90.00
_cell.angle_gamma   90.00
#
_symmetry.space_group_name_H-M   'P 1'
#
loop_
_entity.id
_entity.type
_entity.pdbx_description
1 polymer ?
#
loop_
_entity_poly.entity_id
_entity_poly.type
_entity_poly.pdbx_seq_one_letter_code
_entity_poly.pdbx_strand_id
1 'polypeptide(L)' 'MIDLSTYKSFYFLGIGGIGMSALARYFNANKFPVSGYDKTPTDLTNLLEKEGIQIHFEDSVSNIPQQFLNKEETLIIYT' A
#
# COMPACT_ATOMS: atom_id res chain seq x y z
N MET A 1 -14.84 -4.34 -15.29
CA MET A 1 -13.76 -5.16 -14.67
C MET A 1 -12.49 -4.34 -14.81
N ILE A 2 -11.78 -4.07 -13.72
CA ILE A 2 -10.52 -3.29 -13.78
C ILE A 2 -9.43 -4.23 -14.31
N ASP A 3 -8.73 -3.81 -15.35
CA ASP A 3 -7.54 -4.52 -15.81
C ASP A 3 -6.36 -4.13 -14.92
N LEU A 4 -5.87 -5.10 -14.13
CA LEU A 4 -4.76 -4.90 -13.21
C LEU A 4 -3.40 -4.83 -13.92
N SER A 5 -3.31 -5.28 -15.18
CA SER A 5 -2.04 -5.31 -15.93
C SER A 5 -1.51 -3.91 -16.28
N THR A 6 -2.37 -2.90 -16.26
CA THR A 6 -2.01 -1.50 -16.52
C THR A 6 -1.22 -0.87 -15.35
N TYR A 7 -1.42 -1.36 -14.13
CA TYR A 7 -0.82 -0.77 -12.93
C TYR A 7 0.50 -1.45 -12.58
N LYS A 8 1.47 -0.63 -12.18
CA LYS A 8 2.81 -1.05 -11.79
C LYS A 8 3.03 -0.97 -10.29
N SER A 9 2.21 -0.23 -9.55
CA SER A 9 2.34 -0.07 -8.10
C SER A 9 0.98 0.04 -7.41
N PHE A 10 0.93 -0.35 -6.15
CA PHE A 10 -0.30 -0.39 -5.36
C PHE A 10 -0.12 0.40 -4.06
N TYR A 11 -1.01 1.36 -3.84
CA TYR A 11 -0.98 2.22 -2.67
C TYR A 11 -2.24 2.04 -1.82
N PHE A 12 -2.09 1.80 -0.53
CA PHE A 12 -3.22 1.53 0.37
C PHE A 12 -3.46 2.67 1.35
N LEU A 13 -4.70 3.18 1.43
CA LEU A 13 -5.16 4.04 2.53
C LEU A 13 -5.99 3.17 3.49
N GLY A 14 -5.55 3.04 4.74
CA GLY A 14 -6.11 2.08 5.70
C GLY A 14 -5.50 0.67 5.55
N ILE A 15 -4.18 0.60 5.31
CA ILE A 15 -3.47 -0.66 5.04
C ILE A 15 -3.51 -1.66 6.22
N GLY A 16 -3.71 -1.16 7.45
CA GLY A 16 -3.79 -1.95 8.68
C GLY A 16 -5.11 -2.71 8.87
N GLY A 17 -6.10 -2.51 8.00
CA GLY A 17 -7.32 -3.33 8.00
C GLY A 17 -7.03 -4.79 7.66
N ILE A 18 -7.79 -5.75 8.23
CA ILE A 18 -7.59 -7.19 7.99
C ILE A 18 -7.63 -7.54 6.50
N GLY A 19 -8.61 -7.02 5.76
CA GLY A 19 -8.72 -7.24 4.32
C GLY A 19 -7.63 -6.51 3.51
N MET A 20 -7.35 -5.27 3.87
CA MET A 20 -6.35 -4.45 3.17
C MET A 20 -4.94 -4.99 3.32
N SER A 21 -4.57 -5.40 4.53
CA SER A 21 -3.28 -6.04 4.80
C SER A 21 -3.14 -7.35 4.02
N ALA A 22 -4.19 -8.17 3.89
CA ALA A 22 -4.14 -9.38 3.07
C ALA A 22 -3.88 -9.06 1.59
N LEU A 23 -4.55 -8.04 1.04
CA LEU A 23 -4.32 -7.58 -0.34
C LEU A 23 -2.91 -6.99 -0.53
N ALA A 24 -2.44 -6.18 0.42
CA ALA A 24 -1.09 -5.62 0.38
C ALA A 24 -0.01 -6.72 0.34
N ARG A 25 -0.18 -7.78 1.16
CA ARG A 25 0.70 -8.95 1.12
C ARG A 25 0.64 -9.68 -0.20
N TYR A 26 -0.56 -9.85 -0.76
CA TYR A 26 -0.73 -10.50 -2.06
C TYR A 26 0.06 -9.77 -3.15
N PHE A 27 -0.06 -8.45 -3.27
CA PHE A 27 0.69 -7.69 -4.28
C PHE A 27 2.20 -7.69 -4.02
N ASN A 28 2.64 -7.58 -2.76
CA ASN A 28 4.04 -7.65 -2.39
C ASN A 28 4.67 -9.02 -2.72
N ALA A 29 3.93 -10.11 -2.46
CA ALA A 29 4.35 -11.48 -2.80
C ALA A 29 4.52 -11.66 -4.32
N ASN A 30 3.67 -10.99 -5.11
CA ASN A 30 3.76 -10.93 -6.58
C ASN A 30 4.82 -9.93 -7.09
N LYS A 31 5.68 -9.39 -6.21
CA LYS A 31 6.80 -8.49 -6.52
C LYS A 31 6.39 -7.12 -7.08
N PHE A 32 5.14 -6.72 -6.89
CA PHE A 32 4.75 -5.34 -7.14
C PHE A 32 5.22 -4.44 -5.99
N PRO A 33 5.64 -3.19 -6.29
CA PRO A 33 5.76 -2.14 -5.29
C PRO A 33 4.46 -1.93 -4.54
N VAL A 34 4.53 -2.01 -3.21
CA VAL A 34 3.41 -1.76 -2.30
C VAL A 34 3.85 -0.80 -1.21
N SER A 35 2.99 0.17 -0.90
CA SER A 35 3.13 1.07 0.24
C SER A 35 1.74 1.46 0.74
N GLY A 36 1.66 2.03 1.93
CA GLY A 36 0.39 2.56 2.39
C GLY A 36 0.49 3.46 3.60
N TYR A 37 -0.69 3.91 3.99
CA TYR A 37 -0.93 4.74 5.15
C TYR A 37 -1.93 4.04 6.07
N ASP A 38 -1.72 4.17 7.37
CA ASP A 38 -2.76 3.95 8.38
C ASP A 38 -2.65 5.02 9.46
N LYS A 39 -3.72 5.27 10.20
CA LYS A 39 -3.72 6.28 11.25
C LYS A 39 -2.89 5.85 12.47
N THR A 40 -2.88 4.55 12.76
CA THR A 40 -2.23 4.00 13.96
C THR A 40 -1.44 2.73 13.64
N PRO A 41 -0.25 2.54 14.24
CA PRO A 41 0.46 1.28 14.14
C PRO A 41 -0.34 0.16 14.81
N THR A 42 -0.35 -1.00 14.16
CA THR A 42 -1.00 -2.23 14.62
C THR A 42 -0.05 -3.40 14.42
N ASP A 43 -0.37 -4.56 14.98
CA ASP A 43 0.39 -5.79 14.72
C ASP A 43 0.43 -6.13 13.22
N LEU A 44 -0.65 -5.84 12.48
CA LEU A 44 -0.71 -6.05 11.04
C LEU A 44 0.27 -5.14 10.30
N THR A 45 0.28 -3.84 10.59
CA THR A 45 1.22 -2.91 9.93
C THR A 45 2.67 -3.22 10.30
N ASN A 46 2.95 -3.59 11.55
CA ASN A 46 4.28 -4.00 11.99
C ASN A 46 4.79 -5.24 11.22
N LEU A 47 3.91 -6.20 10.93
CA LEU A 47 4.27 -7.37 10.12
C LEU A 47 4.50 -6.99 8.65
N LEU A 48 3.68 -6.11 8.08
CA LEU A 48 3.87 -5.61 6.72
C LEU A 48 5.20 -4.86 6.56
N GLU A 49 5.58 -4.03 7.53
CA GLU A 49 6.88 -3.35 7.54
C GLU A 49 8.04 -4.35 7.58
N LYS A 50 7.92 -5.44 8.37
CA LYS A 50 8.91 -6.53 8.39
C LYS A 50 8.99 -7.29 7.06
N GLU A 51 7.92 -7.27 6.27
CA GLU A 51 7.86 -7.83 4.92
C GLU A 51 8.40 -6.86 3.85
N GLY A 52 8.93 -5.69 4.27
CA GLY A 52 9.55 -4.69 3.41
C GLY A 52 8.56 -3.68 2.82
N ILE A 53 7.31 -3.65 3.28
CA ILE A 53 6.30 -2.70 2.82
C ILE A 53 6.46 -1.40 3.60
N GLN A 54 6.70 -0.30 2.88
CA GLN A 54 6.81 1.02 3.52
C GLN A 54 5.43 1.52 3.94
N ILE A 55 5.27 1.82 5.22
CA ILE A 55 4.03 2.37 5.78
C ILE A 55 4.35 3.70 6.47
N HIS A 56 3.48 4.69 6.31
CA HIS A 56 3.54 5.91 7.11
C HIS A 56 2.28 6.07 7.96
N PHE A 57 2.41 6.74 9.10
CA PHE A 57 1.32 6.92 10.07
C PHE A 57 0.89 8.38 10.28
N GLU A 58 1.56 9.30 9.60
CA GLU A 58 1.21 10.72 9.58
C GLU A 58 0.48 11.05 8.28
N ASP A 59 -0.65 11.76 8.40
CA ASP A 59 -1.50 12.21 7.29
C ASP A 59 -0.83 13.36 6.52
N SER A 60 0.14 13.01 5.68
CA SER A 60 0.92 13.96 4.89
C SER A 60 1.30 13.36 3.54
N VAL A 61 0.96 14.09 2.46
CA VAL A 61 1.30 13.70 1.08
C VAL A 61 2.82 13.60 0.87
N SER A 62 3.60 14.37 1.64
CA SER A 62 5.06 14.34 1.58
C SER A 62 5.66 12.99 2.01
N ASN A 63 4.89 12.17 2.73
CA ASN A 63 5.31 10.85 3.19
C ASN A 63 5.02 9.75 2.15
N ILE A 64 4.30 10.05 1.07
CA ILE A 64 4.02 9.11 -0.02
C ILE A 64 5.29 8.98 -0.88
N PRO A 65 5.84 7.76 -1.07
CA PRO A 65 7.02 7.58 -1.90
C PRO A 65 6.75 7.96 -3.36
N GLN A 66 7.73 8.58 -4.02
CA GLN A 66 7.59 9.17 -5.34
C GLN A 66 7.04 8.19 -6.40
N GLN A 67 7.37 6.91 -6.31
CA GLN A 67 6.89 5.87 -7.23
C GLN A 67 5.37 5.64 -7.21
N PHE A 68 4.67 6.10 -6.16
CA PHE A 68 3.21 5.99 -6.02
C PHE A 68 2.48 7.29 -6.39
N LEU A 69 3.20 8.34 -6.82
CA LEU A 69 2.61 9.62 -7.25
C LEU A 69 2.23 9.61 -8.73
N ASN A 70 2.66 8.61 -9.50
CA ASN A 70 2.25 8.45 -10.90
C ASN A 70 0.84 7.87 -10.99
N LYS A 71 -0.14 8.71 -11.34
CA LYS A 71 -1.56 8.35 -11.41
C LYS A 71 -1.91 7.33 -12.49
N GLU A 72 -1.11 7.24 -13.55
CA GLU A 72 -1.35 6.32 -14.66
C GLU A 72 -0.87 4.90 -14.33
N GLU A 73 0.10 4.78 -13.42
CA GLU A 73 0.75 3.52 -13.08
C GLU A 73 0.43 3.04 -11.66
N THR A 74 -0.16 3.89 -10.82
CA THR A 74 -0.46 3.57 -9.42
C THR A 74 -1.95 3.33 -9.22
N LEU A 75 -2.32 2.18 -8.68
CA LEU A 75 -3.67 1.93 -8.19
C LEU A 75 -3.76 2.28 -6.71
N ILE A 76 -4.65 3.21 -6.36
CA ILE A 76 -4.95 3.56 -4.96
C ILE A 76 -6.14 2.72 -4.48
N ILE A 77 -5.95 1.99 -3.38
CA ILE A 77 -6.94 1.12 -2.75
C ILE A 77 -7.27 1.70 -1.38
N TYR A 78 -8.54 1.92 -1.09
CA TYR A 78 -8.98 2.55 0.15
C TYR A 78 -10.35 2.02 0.58
N THR A 79 -10.67 2.19 1.86
CA THR A 79 -11.99 1.94 2.45
C THR A 79 -12.36 3.03 3.43
#